data_AF-A0A4P6MQ06-F1
#
_entry.id   AF-A0A4P6MQ06-F1
#
_cell.length_a   1.000
_cell.length_b   1.000
_cell.length_c   1.000
_cell.angle_alpha   90.00
_cell.angle_beta   90.00
_cell.angle_gamma   90.00
#
_symmetry.space_group_name_H-M   'P 1'
#
loop_
_entity.id
_entity.type
_entity.pdbx_description
1 polymer ?
#
loop_
_entity_poly.entity_id
_entity_poly.type
_entity_poly.pdbx_seq_one_letter_code
_entity_poly.pdbx_strand_id
1 'polypeptide(L)'
;MDSVLLVVLGGAIILALGYVKRRLASFLAQKPQDYVEGQPQFDLRTHLNGPIVCEGIIYGPLGRVTSRFVADFDVEWSGNVGVMKERFLYDDGSTQDREWHLTLGNDGNIQARAEDVVGTGVGAQTGSAVQLQYRIRLPEQSGGHVLDTVDWMYLAPNGTIVNRSQFRKFGIQVAELVATMRPRNSVDQPLKEAA
;
A
#
# COMPACT_ATOMS: atom_id res chain seq x y z
N MET A 1 -29.23 -31.07 -28.29
CA MET A 1 -29.00 -29.63 -28.07
C MET A 1 -28.64 -29.32 -26.61
N ASP A 2 -28.67 -30.33 -25.72
CA ASP A 2 -28.59 -30.13 -24.26
C ASP A 2 -27.17 -30.09 -23.71
N SER A 3 -26.23 -30.82 -24.29
CA SER A 3 -24.85 -30.88 -23.77
C SER A 3 -24.08 -29.57 -23.95
N VAL A 4 -24.27 -28.87 -25.08
CA VAL A 4 -23.64 -27.56 -25.32
C VAL A 4 -24.19 -26.51 -24.36
N LEU A 5 -25.52 -26.52 -24.12
CA LEU A 5 -26.16 -25.63 -23.17
C LEU A 5 -25.64 -25.87 -21.74
N LEU A 6 -25.49 -27.13 -21.33
CA LEU A 6 -24.94 -27.48 -20.02
C LEU A 6 -23.48 -27.04 -19.84
N VAL A 7 -22.65 -27.17 -20.88
CA VAL A 7 -21.26 -26.68 -20.85
C VAL A 7 -21.20 -25.17 -20.73
N VAL A 8 -22.03 -24.45 -21.51
CA VAL A 8 -22.11 -22.98 -21.43
C VAL A 8 -22.61 -22.53 -20.06
N LEU A 9 -23.65 -23.17 -19.52
CA LEU A 9 -24.19 -22.86 -18.20
C LEU A 9 -23.17 -23.15 -17.09
N GLY A 10 -22.48 -24.28 -17.15
CA GLY A 10 -21.40 -24.64 -16.22
C GLY A 10 -20.26 -23.62 -16.27
N GLY A 11 -19.83 -23.23 -17.47
CA GLY A 11 -18.82 -22.19 -17.65
C GLY A 11 -19.25 -20.83 -17.07
N ALA A 12 -20.50 -20.42 -17.31
CA ALA A 12 -21.06 -19.20 -16.75
C ALA A 12 -21.11 -19.22 -15.22
N ILE A 13 -21.49 -20.35 -14.61
CA ILE A 13 -21.47 -20.53 -13.16
C ILE A 13 -20.05 -20.41 -12.62
N ILE A 14 -19.07 -21.05 -13.25
CA ILE A 14 -17.66 -20.97 -12.82
C ILE A 14 -17.16 -19.52 -12.87
N LEU A 15 -17.46 -18.79 -13.96
CA LEU A 15 -17.09 -17.38 -14.09
C LEU A 15 -17.78 -16.51 -13.03
N ALA A 16 -19.08 -16.75 -12.78
CA ALA A 16 -19.83 -16.04 -11.75
C ALA A 16 -19.25 -16.31 -10.35
N LEU A 17 -18.96 -17.56 -10.00
CA LEU A 17 -18.32 -17.93 -8.74
C LEU A 17 -16.93 -17.30 -8.60
N GLY A 18 -16.13 -17.30 -9.66
CA GLY A 18 -14.83 -16.62 -9.69
C GLY A 18 -14.96 -15.11 -9.44
N TYR A 19 -15.94 -14.47 -10.07
CA TYR A 19 -16.24 -13.04 -9.84
C TYR A 19 -16.69 -12.77 -8.40
N VAL A 20 -17.60 -13.58 -7.85
CA VAL A 20 -18.08 -13.46 -6.47
C VAL A 20 -16.95 -13.65 -5.47
N LYS A 21 -16.12 -14.69 -5.64
CA LYS A 21 -14.93 -14.92 -4.81
C LYS A 21 -14.01 -13.71 -4.83
N ARG A 22 -13.73 -13.14 -6.01
CA ARG A 22 -12.90 -11.94 -6.13
C ARG A 22 -13.50 -10.74 -5.37
N ARG A 23 -14.83 -10.60 -5.36
CA ARG A 23 -15.52 -9.47 -4.71
C ARG A 23 -15.64 -9.62 -3.20
N LEU A 24 -15.79 -10.84 -2.68
CA LEU A 24 -16.12 -11.09 -1.28
C LEU A 24 -14.96 -11.67 -0.46
N ALA A 25 -14.00 -12.34 -1.09
CA ALA A 25 -12.95 -13.10 -0.42
C ALA A 25 -11.59 -12.86 -1.08
N SER A 26 -11.22 -11.59 -1.25
CA SER A 26 -9.91 -11.19 -1.75
C SER A 26 -9.33 -10.04 -0.93
N PHE A 27 -8.05 -9.72 -1.18
CA PHE A 27 -7.38 -8.58 -0.56
C PHE A 27 -8.16 -7.26 -0.72
N LEU A 28 -8.84 -7.06 -1.84
CA LEU A 28 -9.67 -5.86 -2.06
C LEU A 28 -11.02 -5.88 -1.35
N ALA A 29 -11.46 -7.04 -0.86
CA ALA A 29 -12.73 -7.16 -0.16
C ALA A 29 -12.64 -6.66 1.29
N GLN A 30 -11.42 -6.54 1.83
CA GLN A 30 -11.16 -6.03 3.17
C GLN A 30 -11.71 -4.62 3.34
N LYS A 31 -12.25 -4.34 4.53
CA LYS A 31 -12.78 -3.04 4.93
C LYS A 31 -12.17 -2.62 6.26
N PRO A 32 -12.02 -1.31 6.54
CA PRO A 32 -11.49 -0.85 7.83
C PRO A 32 -12.26 -1.41 9.03
N GLN A 33 -13.57 -1.61 8.87
CA GLN A 33 -14.45 -2.15 9.90
C GLN A 33 -14.10 -3.58 10.33
N ASP A 34 -13.43 -4.36 9.47
CA ASP A 34 -13.00 -5.73 9.79
C ASP A 34 -11.94 -5.76 10.90
N TYR A 35 -11.32 -4.61 11.21
CA TYR A 35 -10.19 -4.49 12.14
C TYR A 35 -10.48 -3.67 13.40
N VAL A 36 -11.73 -3.25 13.64
CA VAL A 36 -12.10 -2.36 14.77
C VAL A 36 -11.61 -2.89 16.12
N GLU A 37 -11.75 -4.19 16.35
CA GLU A 37 -11.35 -4.84 17.60
C GLU A 37 -9.85 -5.16 17.65
N GLY A 38 -9.11 -4.87 16.57
CA GLY A 38 -7.68 -5.14 16.44
C GLY A 38 -6.84 -4.40 17.47
N GLN A 39 -5.88 -5.12 18.05
CA GLN A 39 -4.89 -4.58 18.98
C GLN A 39 -3.48 -4.97 18.53
N PRO A 40 -2.45 -4.13 18.77
CA PRO A 40 -2.53 -2.78 19.35
C PRO A 40 -3.26 -1.78 18.44
N GLN A 41 -3.77 -0.68 19.02
CA GLN A 41 -4.38 0.41 18.26
C GLN A 41 -3.31 1.14 17.43
N PHE A 42 -3.54 1.22 16.13
CA PHE A 42 -2.67 1.88 15.18
C PHE A 42 -3.07 3.35 15.02
N ASP A 43 -2.35 4.24 15.70
CA ASP A 43 -2.38 5.68 15.44
C ASP A 43 -1.21 6.09 14.54
N LEU A 44 -1.50 6.59 13.34
CA LEU A 44 -0.49 7.06 12.39
C LEU A 44 0.44 8.13 12.98
N ARG A 45 -0.08 9.04 13.81
CA ARG A 45 0.70 10.14 14.40
C ARG A 45 1.76 9.67 15.38
N THR A 46 1.58 8.46 15.91
CA THR A 46 2.49 7.85 16.89
C THR A 46 3.42 6.86 16.21
N HIS A 47 2.88 5.97 15.39
CA HIS A 47 3.63 4.83 14.85
C HIS A 47 4.35 5.14 13.53
N LEU A 48 3.86 6.15 12.78
CA LEU A 48 4.48 6.64 11.56
C LEU A 48 4.97 8.07 11.79
N ASN A 49 5.94 8.23 12.72
CA ASN A 49 6.48 9.51 13.14
C ASN A 49 7.96 9.38 13.53
N GLY A 50 8.77 10.36 13.14
CA GLY A 50 10.22 10.37 13.23
C GLY A 50 10.91 9.56 12.12
N PRO A 51 12.22 9.25 12.31
CA PRO A 51 12.99 8.48 11.36
C PRO A 51 12.55 7.01 11.33
N ILE A 52 12.24 6.51 10.15
CA ILE A 52 11.74 5.14 9.93
C ILE A 52 12.60 4.46 8.86
N VAL A 53 12.91 3.20 9.09
CA VAL A 53 13.52 2.32 8.09
C VAL A 53 12.43 1.45 7.51
N CYS A 54 12.46 1.31 6.19
CA CYS A 54 11.54 0.49 5.44
C CYS A 54 12.31 -0.49 4.55
N GLU A 55 11.91 -1.75 4.54
CA GLU A 55 12.44 -2.76 3.63
C GLU A 55 11.28 -3.43 2.89
N GLY A 56 11.40 -3.64 1.58
CA GLY A 56 10.28 -4.12 0.80
C GLY A 56 10.62 -4.91 -0.46
N ILE A 57 9.61 -5.62 -0.93
CA ILE A 57 9.65 -6.47 -2.11
C ILE A 57 8.47 -6.10 -3.00
N ILE A 58 8.76 -5.94 -4.30
CA ILE A 58 7.75 -5.72 -5.34
C ILE A 58 7.62 -7.01 -6.15
N TYR A 59 6.38 -7.48 -6.26
CA TYR A 59 5.96 -8.61 -7.07
C TYR A 59 5.29 -8.11 -8.35
N GLY A 60 5.65 -8.71 -9.48
CA GLY A 60 5.00 -8.47 -10.76
C GLY A 60 3.64 -9.17 -10.89
N PRO A 61 2.97 -9.07 -12.04
CA PRO A 61 1.60 -9.56 -12.25
C PRO A 61 1.47 -11.08 -12.14
N LEU A 62 2.57 -11.82 -12.31
CA LEU A 62 2.63 -13.28 -12.19
C LEU A 62 3.07 -13.74 -10.78
N GLY A 63 3.16 -12.82 -9.80
CA GLY A 63 3.53 -13.13 -8.42
C GLY A 63 5.03 -13.41 -8.22
N ARG A 64 5.87 -13.18 -9.24
CA ARG A 64 7.33 -13.26 -9.11
C ARG A 64 7.89 -11.94 -8.59
N VAL A 65 8.93 -12.02 -7.77
CA VAL A 65 9.70 -10.84 -7.34
C VAL A 65 10.30 -10.17 -8.57
N THR A 66 10.07 -8.88 -8.73
CA THR A 66 10.60 -8.05 -9.82
C THR A 66 11.62 -7.03 -9.34
N SER A 67 11.52 -6.59 -8.08
CA SER A 67 12.49 -5.70 -7.45
C SER A 67 12.41 -5.79 -5.93
N ARG A 68 13.48 -5.39 -5.26
CA ARG A 68 13.56 -5.24 -3.81
C ARG A 68 14.13 -3.86 -3.51
N PHE A 69 13.75 -3.31 -2.37
CA PHE A 69 14.23 -1.99 -1.98
C PHE A 69 14.46 -1.91 -0.47
N VAL A 70 15.33 -0.98 -0.11
CA VAL A 70 15.39 -0.39 1.23
C VAL A 70 15.03 1.08 1.10
N ALA A 71 14.45 1.66 2.13
CA ALA A 71 14.07 3.05 2.14
C ALA A 71 14.20 3.66 3.52
N ASP A 72 14.46 4.95 3.53
CA ASP A 72 14.49 5.78 4.71
C ASP A 72 13.36 6.79 4.65
N PHE A 73 12.55 6.82 5.69
CA PHE A 73 11.50 7.82 5.82
C PHE A 73 11.84 8.78 6.95
N ASP A 74 11.48 10.04 6.72
CA ASP A 74 11.45 11.07 7.74
C ASP A 74 10.04 11.62 7.81
N VAL A 75 9.39 11.37 8.94
CA VAL A 75 7.96 11.67 9.11
C VAL A 75 7.76 12.63 10.25
N GLU A 76 7.06 13.72 10.00
CA GLU A 76 6.74 14.72 11.01
C GLU A 76 5.24 15.00 11.02
N TRP A 77 4.67 15.09 12.22
CA TRP A 77 3.27 15.46 12.42
C TRP A 77 3.15 16.78 13.17
N SER A 78 2.35 17.69 12.61
CA SER A 78 1.87 18.91 13.28
C SER A 78 0.37 18.79 13.51
N GLY A 79 0.01 18.29 14.71
CA GLY A 79 -1.37 17.95 15.04
C GLY A 79 -1.93 16.85 14.12
N ASN A 80 -2.81 17.24 13.20
CA ASN A 80 -3.50 16.33 12.28
C ASN A 80 -2.91 16.33 10.86
N VAL A 81 -1.85 17.11 10.62
CA VAL A 81 -1.17 17.18 9.32
C VAL A 81 0.19 16.51 9.44
N GLY A 82 0.45 15.52 8.59
CA GLY A 82 1.70 14.79 8.53
C GLY A 82 2.43 15.07 7.22
N VAL A 83 3.74 15.21 7.27
CA VAL A 83 4.61 15.20 6.09
C VAL A 83 5.54 14.00 6.22
N MET A 84 5.52 13.12 5.24
CA MET A 84 6.37 11.94 5.18
C MET A 84 7.24 12.01 3.93
N LYS A 85 8.54 12.19 4.13
CA LYS A 85 9.54 12.16 3.07
C LYS A 85 10.13 10.78 3.01
N GLU A 86 10.06 10.16 1.85
CA GLU A 86 10.49 8.79 1.60
C GLU A 86 11.64 8.82 0.59
N ARG A 87 12.75 8.15 0.91
CA ARG A 87 13.87 7.93 0.00
C ARG A 87 14.09 6.45 -0.19
N PHE A 88 13.87 5.96 -1.42
CA PHE A 88 14.01 4.57 -1.80
C PHE A 88 15.35 4.33 -2.50
N LEU A 89 15.96 3.19 -2.21
CA LEU A 89 17.10 2.60 -2.93
C LEU A 89 16.70 1.19 -3.38
N TYR A 90 16.63 1.00 -4.69
CA TYR A 90 16.28 -0.27 -5.31
C TYR A 90 17.49 -1.18 -5.50
N ASP A 91 17.25 -2.47 -5.70
CA ASP A 91 18.31 -3.46 -5.88
C ASP A 91 19.04 -3.37 -7.23
N ASP A 92 18.53 -2.58 -8.17
CA ASP A 92 19.25 -2.17 -9.39
C ASP A 92 20.13 -0.93 -9.19
N GLY A 93 20.15 -0.35 -7.98
CA GLY A 93 20.91 0.85 -7.63
C GLY A 93 20.19 2.17 -7.94
N SER A 94 19.00 2.15 -8.54
CA SER A 94 18.21 3.36 -8.75
C SER A 94 17.64 3.90 -7.44
N THR A 95 17.38 5.20 -7.40
CA THR A 95 16.80 5.88 -6.24
C THR A 95 15.52 6.61 -6.63
N GLN A 96 14.59 6.70 -5.69
CA GLN A 96 13.37 7.49 -5.86
C GLN A 96 13.08 8.22 -4.55
N ASP A 97 12.77 9.51 -4.64
CA ASP A 97 12.24 10.28 -3.52
C ASP A 97 10.72 10.49 -3.71
N ARG A 98 9.96 10.43 -2.63
CA ARG A 98 8.52 10.77 -2.61
C ARG A 98 8.20 11.55 -1.34
N GLU A 99 7.37 12.58 -1.46
CA GLU A 99 6.84 13.30 -0.31
C GLU A 99 5.32 13.15 -0.24
N TRP A 100 4.83 12.63 0.87
CA TRP A 100 3.42 12.55 1.19
C TRP A 100 3.00 13.65 2.15
N HIS A 101 1.88 14.29 1.83
CA HIS A 101 1.13 15.14 2.75
C HIS A 101 -0.13 14.41 3.19
N LEU A 102 -0.15 14.02 4.46
CA LEU A 102 -1.24 13.31 5.09
C LEU A 102 -2.08 14.27 5.94
N THR A 103 -3.39 14.09 5.95
CA THR A 103 -4.30 14.75 6.89
C THR A 103 -5.17 13.70 7.55
N LEU A 104 -5.08 13.60 8.87
CA LEU A 104 -5.85 12.65 9.68
C LEU A 104 -6.99 13.38 10.39
N GLY A 105 -8.21 13.02 10.06
CA GLY A 105 -9.41 13.46 10.78
C GLY A 105 -9.49 12.83 12.16
N ASN A 106 -10.14 13.55 13.10
CA ASN A 106 -10.38 13.02 14.45
C ASN A 106 -11.34 11.81 14.46
N ASP A 107 -12.03 11.57 13.34
CA ASP A 107 -12.88 10.41 13.07
C ASP A 107 -12.12 9.22 12.45
N GLY A 108 -10.80 9.35 12.27
CA GLY A 108 -9.94 8.34 11.67
C GLY A 108 -9.87 8.39 10.14
N ASN A 109 -10.61 9.28 9.47
CA ASN A 109 -10.52 9.44 8.01
C ASN A 109 -9.20 10.08 7.61
N ILE A 110 -8.63 9.63 6.48
CA ILE A 110 -7.33 10.10 5.99
C ILE A 110 -7.48 10.69 4.61
N GLN A 111 -6.81 11.81 4.38
CA GLN A 111 -6.51 12.32 3.04
C GLN A 111 -5.00 12.23 2.80
N ALA A 112 -4.61 11.75 1.63
CA ALA A 112 -3.21 11.57 1.25
C ALA A 112 -2.93 12.25 -0.09
N ARG A 113 -1.91 13.10 -0.16
CA ARG A 113 -1.48 13.79 -1.37
C ARG A 113 0.01 13.59 -1.56
N ALA A 114 0.44 13.45 -2.81
CA ALA A 114 1.84 13.43 -3.21
C ALA A 114 1.90 13.93 -4.67
N GLU A 115 3.09 14.30 -5.13
CA GLU A 115 3.28 14.83 -6.50
C GLU A 115 2.86 13.83 -7.58
N ASP A 116 3.16 12.55 -7.37
CA ASP A 116 2.83 11.45 -8.27
C ASP A 116 1.43 10.87 -8.03
N VAL A 117 0.64 11.44 -7.11
CA VAL A 117 -0.74 11.01 -6.85
C VAL A 117 -1.73 11.88 -7.60
N VAL A 118 -2.55 11.24 -8.44
CA VAL A 118 -3.57 11.91 -9.25
C VAL A 118 -4.81 12.21 -8.42
N GLY A 119 -4.87 13.43 -7.89
CA GLY A 119 -5.97 13.96 -7.09
C GLY A 119 -5.66 13.89 -5.60
N THR A 120 -6.55 13.28 -4.82
CA THR A 120 -6.34 13.08 -3.38
C THR A 120 -6.70 11.65 -3.05
N GLY A 121 -5.75 10.93 -2.48
CA GLY A 121 -5.97 9.63 -1.87
C GLY A 121 -6.86 9.76 -0.64
N VAL A 122 -7.66 8.74 -0.39
CA VAL A 122 -8.57 8.67 0.75
C VAL A 122 -8.32 7.39 1.53
N GLY A 123 -8.62 7.39 2.81
CA GLY A 123 -8.37 6.25 3.64
C GLY A 123 -9.01 6.35 5.01
N ALA A 124 -8.74 5.36 5.85
CA ALA A 124 -9.13 5.38 7.24
C ALA A 124 -8.13 4.57 8.09
N GLN A 125 -7.86 5.03 9.30
CA GLN A 125 -7.26 4.20 10.36
C GLN A 125 -8.38 3.63 11.22
N THR A 126 -8.31 2.35 11.54
CA THR A 126 -9.30 1.67 12.37
C THR A 126 -8.66 0.49 13.08
N GLY A 127 -8.74 0.46 14.40
CA GLY A 127 -8.14 -0.58 15.23
C GLY A 127 -6.65 -0.74 14.96
N SER A 128 -6.22 -1.94 14.56
CA SER A 128 -4.81 -2.23 14.27
C SER A 128 -4.39 -2.00 12.81
N ALA A 129 -5.25 -1.38 11.99
CA ALA A 129 -5.03 -1.27 10.55
C ALA A 129 -5.27 0.15 10.01
N VAL A 130 -4.60 0.47 8.92
CA VAL A 130 -4.80 1.66 8.11
C VAL A 130 -5.00 1.24 6.67
N GLN A 131 -6.03 1.78 6.01
CA GLN A 131 -6.23 1.63 4.58
C GLN A 131 -6.03 2.97 3.89
N LEU A 132 -5.31 2.97 2.77
CA LEU A 132 -5.25 4.07 1.82
C LEU A 132 -5.68 3.59 0.42
N GLN A 133 -6.39 4.45 -0.29
CA GLN A 133 -6.82 4.25 -1.67
C GLN A 133 -6.50 5.50 -2.47
N TYR A 134 -5.71 5.34 -3.52
CA TYR A 134 -5.23 6.46 -4.32
C TYR A 134 -4.89 6.01 -5.74
N ARG A 135 -4.64 6.98 -6.62
CA ARG A 135 -4.20 6.73 -7.99
C ARG A 135 -2.80 7.28 -8.16
N ILE A 136 -1.84 6.41 -8.44
CA ILE A 136 -0.43 6.79 -8.59
C ILE A 136 -0.04 6.81 -10.06
N ARG A 137 0.69 7.85 -10.47
CA ARG A 137 1.32 7.94 -11.78
C ARG A 137 2.76 7.44 -11.66
N LEU A 138 3.08 6.39 -12.40
CA LEU A 138 4.45 5.91 -12.49
C LEU A 138 5.34 6.93 -13.22
N PRO A 139 6.66 6.94 -12.94
CA PRO A 139 7.61 7.75 -13.70
C PRO A 139 7.54 7.48 -15.22
N GLU A 140 7.96 8.47 -16.02
CA GLU A 140 7.96 8.35 -17.49
C GLU A 140 8.82 7.18 -17.99
N GLN A 141 9.96 6.90 -17.35
CA GLN A 141 10.78 5.71 -17.68
C GLN A 141 10.03 4.38 -17.48
N SER A 142 8.96 4.38 -16.69
CA SER A 142 8.09 3.23 -16.43
C SER A 142 6.75 3.32 -17.19
N GLY A 143 6.66 4.20 -18.20
CA GLY A 143 5.53 4.34 -19.12
C GLY A 143 4.46 5.35 -18.70
N GLY A 144 4.68 6.15 -17.64
CA GLY A 144 3.75 7.22 -17.24
C GLY A 144 2.36 6.73 -16.81
N HIS A 145 2.22 5.42 -16.55
CA HIS A 145 0.93 4.80 -16.33
C HIS A 145 0.32 5.23 -15.00
N VAL A 146 -0.97 5.57 -15.03
CA VAL A 146 -1.76 5.76 -13.80
C VAL A 146 -2.34 4.41 -13.36
N LEU A 147 -2.05 4.03 -12.12
CA LEU A 147 -2.50 2.80 -11.47
C LEU A 147 -3.42 3.12 -10.29
N ASP A 148 -4.45 2.32 -10.11
CA ASP A 148 -5.29 2.32 -8.91
C ASP A 148 -4.60 1.51 -7.81
N THR A 149 -4.41 2.11 -6.65
CA THR A 149 -3.73 1.49 -5.52
C THR A 149 -4.69 1.29 -4.36
N VAL A 150 -4.70 0.09 -3.79
CA VAL A 150 -5.23 -0.17 -2.45
C VAL A 150 -4.07 -0.61 -1.58
N ASP A 151 -3.79 0.19 -0.58
CA ASP A 151 -2.71 0.02 0.36
C ASP A 151 -3.25 -0.25 1.76
N TRP A 152 -2.71 -1.27 2.39
CA TRP A 152 -3.04 -1.65 3.75
C TRP A 152 -1.78 -1.70 4.59
N MET A 153 -1.81 -1.00 5.72
CA MET A 153 -0.80 -1.09 6.75
C MET A 153 -1.40 -1.73 8.00
N TYR A 154 -0.68 -2.69 8.57
CA TYR A 154 -1.10 -3.41 9.77
C TYR A 154 -0.03 -3.24 10.85
N LEU A 155 -0.45 -2.83 12.04
CA LEU A 155 0.47 -2.73 13.18
C LEU A 155 0.61 -4.11 13.83
N ALA A 156 1.80 -4.68 13.76
CA ALA A 156 2.12 -5.93 14.41
C ALA A 156 2.26 -5.74 15.94
N PRO A 157 2.09 -6.81 16.75
CA PRO A 157 2.18 -6.72 18.21
C PRO A 157 3.51 -6.19 18.76
N ASN A 158 4.59 -6.27 17.97
CA ASN A 158 5.91 -5.77 18.32
C ASN A 158 6.14 -4.31 17.90
N GLY A 159 5.14 -3.62 17.34
CA GLY A 159 5.22 -2.24 16.85
C GLY A 159 5.73 -2.10 15.42
N THR A 160 6.11 -3.18 14.73
CA THR A 160 6.44 -3.12 13.30
C THR A 160 5.18 -2.91 12.48
N ILE A 161 5.23 -2.00 11.50
CA ILE A 161 4.15 -1.83 10.54
C ILE A 161 4.44 -2.76 9.36
N VAL A 162 3.47 -3.61 9.01
CA VAL A 162 3.50 -4.43 7.81
C VAL A 162 2.62 -3.77 6.75
N ASN A 163 3.24 -3.31 5.68
CA ASN A 163 2.57 -2.72 4.54
C ASN A 163 2.35 -3.78 3.45
N ARG A 164 1.15 -3.79 2.88
CA ARG A 164 0.83 -4.54 1.67
C ARG A 164 -0.02 -3.67 0.75
N SER A 165 0.48 -3.47 -0.47
CA SER A 165 -0.18 -2.69 -1.51
C SER A 165 -0.47 -3.53 -2.74
N GLN A 166 -1.65 -3.36 -3.35
CA GLN A 166 -1.94 -3.87 -4.69
C GLN A 166 -2.16 -2.73 -5.68
N PHE A 167 -1.41 -2.76 -6.79
CA PHE A 167 -1.49 -1.80 -7.88
C PHE A 167 -2.22 -2.41 -9.07
N ARG A 168 -3.17 -1.66 -9.63
CA ARG A 168 -4.05 -2.16 -10.69
C ARG A 168 -4.12 -1.21 -11.87
N LYS A 169 -4.22 -1.80 -13.07
CA LYS A 169 -4.55 -1.09 -14.29
C LYS A 169 -5.83 -1.68 -14.86
N PHE A 170 -6.86 -0.86 -15.04
CA PHE A 170 -8.17 -1.31 -15.55
C PHE A 170 -8.75 -2.50 -14.75
N GLY A 171 -8.53 -2.51 -13.44
CA GLY A 171 -8.99 -3.58 -12.53
C GLY A 171 -8.14 -4.85 -12.51
N ILE A 172 -7.09 -4.95 -13.34
CA ILE A 172 -6.15 -6.08 -13.37
C ILE A 172 -4.96 -5.73 -12.47
N GLN A 173 -4.57 -6.67 -11.59
CA GLN A 173 -3.37 -6.51 -10.76
C GLN A 173 -2.13 -6.57 -11.63
N VAL A 174 -1.34 -5.51 -11.56
CA VAL A 174 -0.08 -5.38 -12.32
C VAL A 174 1.14 -5.43 -11.41
N ALA A 175 1.00 -5.05 -10.14
CA ALA A 175 2.04 -5.20 -9.14
C ALA A 175 1.45 -5.38 -7.74
N GLU A 176 2.25 -5.95 -6.85
CA GLU A 176 1.99 -6.02 -5.42
C GLU A 176 3.27 -5.66 -4.66
N LEU A 177 3.15 -4.88 -3.60
CA LEU A 177 4.27 -4.51 -2.73
C LEU A 177 3.98 -5.08 -1.34
N VAL A 178 5.01 -5.65 -0.73
CA VAL A 178 5.02 -6.00 0.69
C VAL A 178 6.25 -5.34 1.30
N ALA A 179 6.06 -4.61 2.38
CA ALA A 179 7.14 -3.95 3.08
C ALA A 179 6.95 -3.99 4.60
N THR A 180 8.05 -3.87 5.32
CA THR A 180 8.08 -3.65 6.76
C THR A 180 8.60 -2.27 7.04
N MET A 181 8.00 -1.59 8.01
CA MET A 181 8.43 -0.28 8.48
C MET A 181 8.61 -0.33 10.00
N ARG A 182 9.70 0.25 10.48
CA ARG A 182 10.04 0.30 11.90
C ARG A 182 10.81 1.58 12.21
N PRO A 183 10.71 2.10 13.45
CA PRO A 183 11.58 3.19 13.89
C PRO A 183 13.05 2.85 13.63
N ARG A 184 13.82 3.86 13.18
CA ARG A 184 15.25 3.70 12.98
C ARG A 184 15.93 3.52 14.33
N ASN A 185 16.73 2.46 14.46
CA ASN A 185 17.55 2.20 15.63
C ASN A 185 18.98 2.70 15.42
N SER A 186 19.77 2.78 16.50
CA SER A 186 21.15 3.30 16.46
C SER A 186 22.13 2.51 15.58
N VAL A 187 21.78 1.29 15.20
CA VAL A 187 22.58 0.42 14.32
C VAL A 187 22.24 0.59 12.84
N ASP A 188 21.11 1.21 12.52
CA ASP A 188 20.68 1.46 11.15
C ASP A 188 21.39 2.72 10.63
N GLN A 189 22.20 2.58 9.58
CA GLN A 189 22.82 3.72 8.91
C GLN A 189 21.85 4.34 7.90
N PRO A 190 21.73 5.68 7.86
CA PRO A 190 20.97 6.34 6.80
C PRO A 190 21.55 5.98 5.43
N LEU A 191 20.66 5.82 4.44
CA LEU A 191 20.99 5.82 3.04
C LEU A 191 21.78 7.08 2.72
N LYS A 192 22.92 6.89 2.06
CA LYS A 192 23.78 8.00 1.69
C LYS A 192 23.03 8.93 0.75
N GLU A 193 23.20 10.22 0.94
CA GLU A 193 22.84 11.21 -0.08
C GLU A 193 23.60 10.86 -1.37
N ALA A 194 22.90 10.89 -2.50
CA ALA A 194 23.55 10.71 -3.79
C ALA A 194 24.50 11.91 -3.98
N ALA A 195 25.76 11.61 -4.26
CA ALA A 195 26.80 12.61 -4.51
C ALA A 195 26.54 13.41 -5.80
#